data_AF-A0A920G5W0-F1
#
_entry.id   AF-A0A920G5W0-F1
#
_cell.length_a   1.000
_cell.length_b   1.000
_cell.length_c   1.000
_cell.angle_alpha   90.00
_cell.angle_beta   90.00
_cell.angle_gamma   90.00
#
_symmetry.space_group_name_H-M   'P 1'
#
loop_
_entity.id
_entity.type
_entity.pdbx_description
1 polymer ?
#
loop_
_entity_poly.entity_id
_entity_poly.type
_entity_poly.pdbx_seq_one_letter_code
_entity_poly.pdbx_strand_id
1 'polypeptide(L)'
;MKLIEDIGFDTSFSFIYSARPGTPAAELRDEVPETVKKQRLHILQARIAQQAQQISESMVGTQQRILVTGPAKKIPDSYRGARKITGL
;
A
#
# COMPACT_ATOMS: atom_id res chain seq x y z
N MET A 1 -13.64 9.11 0.18
CA MET A 1 -12.29 8.58 -0.11
C MET A 1 -11.51 9.42 -1.12
N LYS A 2 -11.99 10.63 -1.48
CA LYS A 2 -11.45 11.46 -2.56
C LYS A 2 -9.92 11.70 -2.54
N LEU A 3 -9.30 11.93 -1.38
CA LEU A 3 -7.84 12.14 -1.31
C LEU A 3 -7.03 10.94 -1.84
N ILE A 4 -7.43 9.72 -1.47
CA ILE A 4 -6.76 8.49 -1.92
C ILE A 4 -6.92 8.35 -3.43
N GLU A 5 -8.10 8.68 -3.93
CA GLU A 5 -8.47 8.65 -5.34
C GLU A 5 -7.64 9.64 -6.16
N ASP A 6 -7.56 10.88 -5.69
CA ASP A 6 -6.86 11.98 -6.35
C ASP A 6 -5.33 11.73 -6.40
N ILE A 7 -4.76 11.09 -5.39
CA ILE A 7 -3.31 10.81 -5.34
C ILE A 7 -2.93 9.57 -6.16
N GLY A 8 -3.76 8.51 -6.15
CA GLY A 8 -3.45 7.28 -6.91
C GLY A 8 -2.32 6.44 -6.30
N PHE A 9 -2.48 5.97 -5.05
CA PHE A 9 -1.43 5.19 -4.39
C PHE A 9 -1.20 3.81 -5.02
N ASP A 10 0.06 3.49 -5.34
CA ASP A 10 0.50 2.12 -5.72
C ASP A 10 0.59 1.21 -4.49
N THR A 11 1.08 1.74 -3.37
CA THR A 11 1.11 1.06 -2.06
C THR A 11 0.99 2.09 -0.94
N SER A 12 0.39 1.71 0.18
CA SER A 12 0.33 2.53 1.39
C SER A 12 0.11 1.68 2.63
N PHE A 13 0.79 2.01 3.73
CA PHE A 13 0.60 1.38 5.02
C PHE A 13 -0.41 2.18 5.84
N SER A 14 -1.46 1.52 6.32
CA SER A 14 -2.55 2.14 7.07
C SER A 14 -2.81 1.36 8.36
N PHE A 15 -2.98 2.09 9.46
CA PHE A 15 -3.17 1.50 10.80
C PHE A 15 -4.34 2.16 11.51
N ILE A 16 -4.97 1.42 12.43
CA ILE A 16 -5.95 1.99 13.36
C ILE A 16 -5.21 2.87 14.36
N TYR A 17 -5.82 4.00 14.70
CA TYR A 17 -5.32 4.89 15.73
C TYR A 17 -5.11 4.14 17.06
N SER A 18 -3.93 4.33 17.65
CA SER A 18 -3.57 3.76 18.95
C SER A 18 -2.80 4.81 19.73
N ALA A 19 -3.47 5.42 20.71
CA ALA A 19 -2.84 6.35 21.62
C ALA A 19 -1.80 5.63 22.49
N ARG A 20 -0.60 6.22 22.61
CA ARG A 20 0.48 5.68 23.43
C ARG A 20 0.71 6.59 24.64
N PRO A 21 1.02 6.03 25.84
CA PRO A 21 1.34 6.84 27.01
C PRO A 21 2.43 7.87 26.72
N GLY A 22 2.26 9.09 27.23
CA GLY A 22 3.24 10.18 27.05
C GLY A 22 3.14 10.95 25.72
N THR A 23 2.06 10.77 24.95
CA THR A 23 1.80 11.55 23.72
C THR A 23 0.60 12.48 23.91
N PRO A 24 0.56 13.67 23.27
CA PRO A 24 -0.64 14.52 23.30
C PRO A 24 -1.90 13.81 22.81
N ALA A 25 -1.71 12.82 21.94
CA ALA A 25 -2.77 11.98 21.42
C ALA A 25 -3.47 11.14 22.52
N ALA A 26 -2.78 10.82 23.63
CA ALA A 26 -3.36 10.11 24.76
C ALA A 26 -4.39 10.93 25.55
N GLU A 27 -4.34 12.26 25.45
CA GLU A 27 -5.30 13.16 26.09
C GLU A 27 -6.56 13.37 25.23
N LEU A 28 -6.53 12.93 23.97
CA LEU A 28 -7.67 13.01 23.07
C LEU A 28 -8.67 11.90 23.38
N ARG A 29 -9.93 12.30 23.58
CA ARG A 29 -11.03 11.35 23.74
C ARG A 29 -11.33 10.66 22.41
N ASP A 30 -11.19 9.34 22.38
CA ASP A 30 -11.56 8.51 21.23
C ASP A 30 -12.94 7.88 21.46
N GLU A 31 -13.97 8.49 20.87
CA GLU A 31 -15.36 8.04 21.00
C GLU A 31 -15.77 7.03 19.91
N VAL A 32 -14.85 6.69 18.98
CA VAL A 32 -15.19 5.84 17.85
C VAL A 32 -15.12 4.36 18.27
N PRO A 33 -16.18 3.58 18.05
CA PRO A 33 -16.15 2.14 18.33
C PRO A 33 -15.08 1.42 17.50
N GLU A 34 -14.47 0.41 18.08
CA GLU A 34 -13.43 -0.42 17.44
C GLU A 34 -13.93 -1.04 16.12
N THR A 35 -15.19 -1.46 16.07
CA THR A 35 -15.83 -2.03 14.87
C THR A 35 -15.85 -1.03 13.71
N VAL A 36 -16.16 0.24 14.00
CA VAL A 36 -16.17 1.33 13.02
C VAL A 36 -14.76 1.62 12.53
N LYS A 37 -13.75 1.62 13.41
CA LYS A 37 -12.34 1.82 13.02
C LYS A 37 -11.88 0.72 12.06
N LYS A 38 -12.16 -0.54 12.38
CA LYS A 38 -11.85 -1.69 11.52
C LYS A 38 -12.55 -1.61 10.17
N GLN A 39 -13.83 -1.27 10.17
CA GLN A 39 -14.58 -1.10 8.92
C GLN A 39 -13.99 0.01 8.05
N ARG A 40 -13.64 1.17 8.63
CA ARG A 40 -13.01 2.28 7.90
C ARG A 40 -11.64 1.90 7.34
N LEU A 41 -10.81 1.23 8.14
CA LEU A 41 -9.51 0.75 7.68
C LEU A 41 -9.66 -0.25 6.52
N HIS A 42 -10.63 -1.16 6.60
CA HIS A 42 -10.91 -2.11 5.53
C HIS A 42 -11.31 -1.41 4.22
N ILE A 43 -12.23 -0.44 4.29
CA ILE A 43 -12.65 0.35 3.11
C ILE A 43 -11.45 1.10 2.51
N LEU A 44 -10.59 1.68 3.35
CA LEU A 44 -9.38 2.37 2.91
C LEU A 44 -8.42 1.44 2.18
N GLN A 45 -8.09 0.31 2.80
CA GLN A 45 -7.19 -0.69 2.25
C GLN A 45 -7.74 -1.28 0.94
N ALA A 46 -9.04 -1.53 0.86
CA ALA A 46 -9.69 -2.00 -0.36
C ALA A 46 -9.55 -1.00 -1.51
N ARG A 47 -9.71 0.31 -1.23
CA ARG A 47 -9.53 1.35 -2.27
C ARG A 47 -8.10 1.44 -2.76
N ILE A 48 -7.12 1.37 -1.86
CA ILE A 48 -5.69 1.36 -2.23
C ILE A 48 -5.37 0.12 -3.06
N ALA A 49 -5.87 -1.06 -2.67
CA ALA A 49 -5.66 -2.29 -3.43
C ALA A 49 -6.23 -2.20 -4.86
N GLN A 50 -7.40 -1.58 -5.03
CA GLN A 50 -7.97 -1.33 -6.34
C GLN A 50 -7.07 -0.43 -7.21
N GLN A 51 -6.49 0.62 -6.63
CA GLN A 51 -5.57 1.51 -7.37
C GLN A 51 -4.27 0.81 -7.74
N ALA A 52 -3.68 0.06 -6.81
CA ALA A 52 -2.51 -0.76 -7.05
C ALA A 52 -2.72 -1.75 -8.21
N GLN A 53 -3.91 -2.35 -8.28
CA GLN A 53 -4.29 -3.24 -9.38
C GLN A 53 -4.38 -2.48 -10.71
N GLN A 54 -5.00 -1.31 -10.74
CA GLN A 54 -5.08 -0.48 -11.95
C GLN A 54 -3.70 -0.04 -12.46
N ILE A 55 -2.81 0.35 -11.55
CA ILE A 55 -1.42 0.68 -11.87
C ILE A 55 -0.72 -0.56 -12.42
N SER A 56 -0.91 -1.71 -11.79
CA SER A 56 -0.36 -3.01 -12.26
C SER A 56 -0.82 -3.35 -13.68
N GLU A 57 -2.11 -3.20 -13.97
CA GLU A 57 -2.69 -3.44 -15.29
C GLU A 57 -2.13 -2.48 -16.35
N SER A 58 -1.97 -1.19 -16.02
CA SER A 58 -1.41 -0.21 -16.95
C SER A 58 0.04 -0.48 -17.37
N MET A 59 0.77 -1.30 -16.59
CA MET A 59 2.14 -1.68 -16.93
C MET A 59 2.19 -2.88 -17.88
N VAL A 60 1.11 -3.63 -18.05
CA VAL A 60 1.08 -4.78 -18.96
C VAL A 60 1.36 -4.31 -20.39
N GLY A 61 2.29 -5.00 -21.07
CA GLY A 61 2.71 -4.64 -22.43
C GLY A 61 3.69 -3.46 -22.52
N THR A 62 4.08 -2.85 -21.39
CA THR A 62 5.08 -1.77 -21.36
C THR A 62 6.48 -2.29 -21.05
N GLN A 63 7.52 -1.52 -21.40
CA GLN A 63 8.89 -1.83 -21.00
C GLN A 63 9.19 -1.23 -19.63
N GLN A 64 9.63 -2.06 -18.69
CA GLN A 64 9.92 -1.67 -17.30
C GLN A 64 11.38 -1.94 -16.95
N ARG A 65 11.99 -1.03 -16.20
CA ARG A 65 13.36 -1.22 -15.68
C ARG A 65 13.32 -2.07 -14.41
N ILE A 66 14.06 -3.17 -14.39
CA ILE A 66 14.10 -4.12 -13.28
C ILE A 66 15.52 -4.18 -12.70
N LEU A 67 15.62 -4.23 -11.37
CA LEU A 67 16.83 -4.65 -10.67
C LEU A 67 16.79 -6.17 -10.48
N VAL A 68 17.70 -6.88 -11.12
CA VAL A 68 17.84 -8.34 -10.97
C VAL A 68 18.52 -8.65 -9.63
N THR A 69 17.90 -9.50 -8.83
CA THR A 69 18.42 -9.92 -7.50
C THR A 69 18.96 -11.35 -7.48
N GLY A 70 18.89 -12.05 -8.62
CA GLY A 70 19.50 -13.38 -8.80
C GLY A 70 18.63 -14.32 -9.66
N PRO A 71 19.03 -15.59 -9.81
CA PRO A 71 18.24 -16.60 -10.50
C PRO A 71 16.93 -16.89 -9.75
N ALA A 72 15.88 -17.24 -10.50
CA ALA A 72 14.61 -17.65 -9.93
C ALA A 72 14.73 -19.05 -9.32
N LYS A 73 14.03 -19.28 -8.20
CA LYS A 73 14.09 -20.57 -7.49
C LYS A 73 13.29 -21.69 -8.15
N LYS A 74 12.25 -21.34 -8.92
CA LYS A 74 11.22 -22.29 -9.38
C LYS A 74 11.21 -22.53 -10.89
N ILE A 75 11.75 -21.59 -11.67
CA ILE A 75 11.67 -21.63 -13.13
C ILE A 75 13.10 -21.62 -13.66
N PRO A 76 13.56 -22.70 -14.31
CA PRO A 76 14.87 -22.75 -14.97
C PRO A 76 15.03 -21.59 -15.95
N ASP A 77 16.28 -21.11 -16.11
CA ASP A 77 16.64 -20.03 -17.04
C ASP A 77 15.85 -18.73 -16.88
N SER A 78 15.39 -18.45 -15.65
CA SER A 78 14.72 -17.19 -15.33
C SER A 78 15.34 -16.51 -14.11
N TYR A 79 15.05 -15.22 -13.97
CA TYR A 79 15.61 -14.36 -12.94
C TYR A 79 14.51 -13.75 -12.08
N ARG A 80 14.83 -13.45 -10.83
CA ARG A 80 13.97 -12.68 -9.92
C ARG A 80 14.49 -11.26 -9.79
N GLY A 81 13.59 -10.30 -9.60
CA GLY A 81 13.95 -8.90 -9.48
C GLY A 81 12.78 -8.06 -8.97
N ALA A 82 13.06 -6.78 -8.77
CA ALA A 82 12.05 -5.79 -8.43
C ALA A 82 12.11 -4.62 -9.41
N ARG A 83 10.95 -4.05 -9.74
CA ARG A 83 10.88 -2.85 -10.58
C ARG A 83 11.64 -1.73 -9.89
N LYS A 84 12.52 -1.05 -10.63
CA LYS A 84 13.17 0.15 -10.13
C LYS A 84 12.14 1.28 -10.12
N ILE A 85 11.71 1.68 -8.92
CA ILE A 85 10.89 2.89 -8.75
C ILE A 85 11.85 4.06 -8.88
N THR A 86 11.66 4.91 -9.90
CA THR A 86 12.52 6.08 -10.14
C THR A 86 11.79 7.30 -9.58
N GLY A 87 12.33 7.98 -8.58
CA GLY A 87 11.69 9.17 -7.98
C GLY A 87 11.72 9.29 -6.44
N LEU A 88 12.53 8.49 -5.74
CA LEU A 88 12.97 8.78 -4.37
C LEU A 88 14.47 9.15 -4.41
#